data_AF-A0A2G9X1G3-F1
#
_entry.id   AF-A0A2G9X1G3-F1
#
_cell.length_a   1.000
_cell.length_b   1.000
_cell.length_c   1.000
_cell.angle_alpha   90.00
_cell.angle_beta   90.00
_cell.angle_gamma   90.00
#
_symmetry.space_group_name_H-M   'P 1'
#
loop_
_entity.id
_entity.type
_entity.pdbx_description
1 polymer ?
#
loop_
_entity_poly.entity_id
_entity_poly.type
_entity_poly.pdbx_seq_one_letter_code
_entity_poly.pdbx_strand_id
1 'polypeptide(L)'
;MVIGEMAGDERETVIALWSRCGLTRPWNDPEADVALAEATETATVLVARAGGSIVGAAMTGHDGHRGALYYLGVDPRCRRDGIGRALVEAAEAWCRSRGAPKINLLVRSENQAVLAFYTALGYLPTDSISLYRTLDPERAARERAEKAAWAAARG
;
A
#
# COMPACT_ATOMS: atom_id res chain seq x y z
N MET A 1 -5.79 19.80 -5.08
CA MET A 1 -5.47 18.35 -5.12
C MET A 1 -6.80 17.60 -5.14
N VAL A 2 -6.92 16.54 -5.94
CA VAL A 2 -8.11 15.69 -6.02
C VAL A 2 -7.67 14.24 -5.76
N ILE A 3 -8.46 13.50 -4.97
CA ILE A 3 -8.25 12.07 -4.72
C ILE A 3 -9.42 11.30 -5.34
N GLY A 4 -9.09 10.22 -6.05
CA GLY A 4 -10.09 9.32 -6.63
C GLY A 4 -9.44 7.98 -7.00
N GLU A 5 -10.24 7.04 -7.48
CA GLU A 5 -9.74 5.75 -7.95
C GLU A 5 -8.80 5.93 -9.16
N MET A 6 -7.87 5.00 -9.32
CA MET A 6 -6.92 4.95 -10.42
C MET A 6 -7.67 4.66 -11.73
N ALA A 7 -7.39 5.43 -12.77
CA ALA A 7 -7.85 5.14 -14.11
C ALA A 7 -6.97 4.05 -14.77
N GLY A 8 -7.52 3.31 -15.73
CA GLY A 8 -6.82 2.18 -16.34
C GLY A 8 -5.49 2.52 -17.02
N ASP A 9 -5.33 3.75 -17.50
CA ASP A 9 -4.12 4.27 -18.14
C ASP A 9 -3.08 4.84 -17.14
N GLU A 10 -3.41 4.92 -15.86
CA GLU A 10 -2.52 5.50 -14.83
C GLU A 10 -1.63 4.47 -14.13
N ARG A 11 -1.85 3.17 -14.38
CA ARG A 11 -1.17 2.07 -13.69
C ARG A 11 0.36 2.20 -13.71
N GLU A 12 0.93 2.38 -14.90
CA GLU A 12 2.37 2.51 -15.08
C GLU A 12 2.92 3.69 -14.26
N THR A 13 2.20 4.81 -14.23
CA THR A 13 2.58 6.00 -13.49
C THR A 13 2.54 5.77 -11.98
N VAL A 14 1.53 5.05 -11.49
CA VAL A 14 1.40 4.67 -10.07
C VAL A 14 2.53 3.73 -9.64
N ILE A 15 2.86 2.73 -10.46
CA ILE A 15 3.94 1.79 -10.18
C ILE A 15 5.30 2.50 -10.20
N ALA A 16 5.53 3.40 -11.15
CA ALA A 16 6.71 4.24 -11.18
C ALA A 16 6.80 5.13 -9.92
N LEU A 17 5.68 5.67 -9.43
CA LEU A 17 5.63 6.41 -8.16
C LEU A 17 6.01 5.53 -6.96
N TRP A 18 5.46 4.31 -6.86
CA TRP A 18 5.79 3.40 -5.77
C TRP A 18 7.25 2.97 -5.78
N SER A 19 7.83 2.78 -6.96
CA SER A 19 9.27 2.54 -7.12
C SER A 19 10.09 3.71 -6.58
N ARG A 20 9.78 4.96 -6.96
CA ARG A 20 10.43 6.16 -6.40
C ARG A 20 10.25 6.31 -4.89
N CYS A 21 9.14 5.81 -4.35
CA CYS A 21 8.88 5.79 -2.91
C CYS A 21 9.60 4.65 -2.17
N GLY A 22 10.27 3.73 -2.88
CA GLY A 22 10.96 2.57 -2.29
C GLY A 22 10.01 1.48 -1.77
N LEU A 23 8.80 1.39 -2.32
CA LEU A 23 7.76 0.47 -1.87
C LEU A 23 7.80 -0.88 -2.58
N THR A 24 8.45 -0.98 -3.74
CA THR A 24 8.55 -2.23 -4.51
C THR A 24 9.58 -3.19 -3.92
N ARG A 25 9.37 -4.50 -4.10
CA ARG A 25 10.30 -5.55 -3.67
C ARG A 25 10.42 -6.60 -4.77
N PRO A 26 11.57 -7.29 -4.92
CA PRO A 26 11.73 -8.29 -5.97
C PRO A 26 10.68 -9.40 -5.94
N TRP A 27 10.23 -9.79 -4.74
CA TRP A 27 9.24 -10.84 -4.54
C TRP A 27 7.78 -10.40 -4.58
N ASN A 28 7.53 -9.10 -4.75
CA ASN A 28 6.20 -8.53 -4.94
C ASN A 28 6.19 -7.79 -6.27
N ASP A 29 5.59 -8.39 -7.28
CA ASP A 29 5.35 -7.74 -8.56
C ASP A 29 4.21 -6.71 -8.41
N PRO A 30 4.50 -5.40 -8.51
CA PRO A 30 3.47 -4.37 -8.34
C PRO A 30 2.42 -4.39 -9.47
N GLU A 31 2.76 -4.86 -10.67
CA GLU A 31 1.78 -5.03 -11.76
C GLU A 31 0.75 -6.09 -11.40
N ALA A 32 1.22 -7.25 -10.93
CA ALA A 32 0.36 -8.33 -10.46
C ALA A 32 -0.48 -7.91 -9.25
N ASP A 33 0.09 -7.16 -8.30
CA ASP A 33 -0.64 -6.68 -7.12
C ASP A 33 -1.77 -5.70 -7.51
N VAL A 34 -1.54 -4.81 -8.49
CA VAL A 34 -2.59 -3.92 -9.01
C VAL A 34 -3.66 -4.71 -9.75
N ALA A 35 -3.27 -5.67 -10.60
CA ALA A 35 -4.20 -6.51 -11.32
C ALA A 35 -5.11 -7.32 -10.37
N LEU A 36 -4.58 -7.79 -9.23
CA LEU A 36 -5.38 -8.42 -8.18
C LEU A 36 -6.42 -7.46 -7.58
N ALA A 37 -6.05 -6.19 -7.36
CA ALA A 37 -6.95 -5.20 -6.80
C ALA A 37 -8.08 -4.82 -7.78
N GLU A 38 -7.78 -4.71 -9.07
CA GLU A 38 -8.77 -4.39 -10.11
C GLU A 38 -9.69 -5.56 -10.47
N ALA A 39 -9.26 -6.80 -10.22
CA ALA A 39 -10.05 -8.00 -10.52
C ALA A 39 -11.23 -8.22 -9.55
N THR A 40 -11.43 -7.34 -8.56
CA THR A 40 -12.48 -7.44 -7.56
C THR A 40 -13.06 -6.05 -7.20
N GLU A 41 -14.31 -6.00 -6.77
CA GLU A 41 -14.93 -4.78 -6.24
C GLU A 41 -14.56 -4.51 -4.76
N THR A 42 -13.87 -5.47 -4.15
CA THR A 42 -13.45 -5.44 -2.74
C THR A 42 -12.07 -4.82 -2.52
N ALA A 43 -11.43 -4.30 -3.57
CA ALA A 43 -10.19 -3.54 -3.48
C ALA A 43 -10.17 -2.40 -4.51
N THR A 44 -9.27 -1.42 -4.31
CA THR A 44 -9.00 -0.37 -5.29
C THR A 44 -7.61 0.24 -5.07
N VAL A 45 -7.16 1.03 -6.04
CA VAL A 45 -6.03 1.94 -5.90
C VAL A 45 -6.54 3.38 -5.92
N LEU A 46 -6.27 4.13 -4.86
CA LEU A 46 -6.59 5.55 -4.74
C LEU A 46 -5.37 6.39 -5.15
N VAL A 47 -5.61 7.43 -5.93
CA VAL A 47 -4.59 8.29 -6.53
C VAL A 47 -4.85 9.75 -6.16
N ALA A 48 -3.83 10.42 -5.63
CA ALA A 48 -3.81 11.85 -5.39
C ALA A 48 -3.22 12.60 -6.59
N ARG A 49 -4.01 13.50 -7.17
CA ARG A 49 -3.64 14.30 -8.35
C ARG A 49 -3.52 15.77 -7.99
N ALA A 50 -2.40 16.39 -8.35
CA ALA A 50 -2.16 17.82 -8.16
C ALA A 50 -1.46 18.39 -9.41
N GLY A 51 -1.98 19.50 -9.95
CA GLY A 51 -1.42 20.12 -11.16
C GLY A 51 -1.37 19.18 -12.37
N GLY A 52 -2.34 18.28 -12.51
CA GLY A 52 -2.37 17.28 -13.58
C GLY A 52 -1.39 16.11 -13.42
N SER A 53 -0.63 16.04 -12.32
CA SER A 53 0.32 14.95 -12.04
C SER A 53 -0.15 14.07 -10.88
N ILE A 54 0.19 12.79 -10.95
CA ILE A 54 0.04 11.86 -9.82
C ILE A 54 1.16 12.12 -8.81
N VAL A 55 0.77 12.54 -7.60
CA VAL A 55 1.69 12.94 -6.52
C VAL A 55 1.65 11.98 -5.32
N GLY A 56 0.67 11.09 -5.28
CA GLY A 56 0.54 10.09 -4.24
C GLY A 56 -0.40 8.97 -4.66
N ALA A 57 -0.23 7.79 -4.10
CA ALA A 57 -1.13 6.66 -4.30
C ALA A 57 -1.18 5.76 -3.06
N ALA A 58 -2.29 5.05 -2.89
CA ALA A 58 -2.47 4.03 -1.86
C ALA A 58 -3.37 2.93 -2.41
N MET A 59 -3.11 1.68 -2.04
CA MET A 59 -3.98 0.56 -2.35
C MET A 59 -4.78 0.19 -1.10
N THR A 60 -6.09 -0.01 -1.22
CA THR A 60 -6.96 -0.34 -0.10
C THR A 60 -7.92 -1.45 -0.48
N GLY A 61 -8.41 -2.19 0.52
CA GLY A 61 -9.40 -3.25 0.29
C GLY A 61 -10.18 -3.61 1.54
N HIS A 62 -11.24 -4.41 1.39
CA HIS A 62 -12.07 -4.93 2.48
C HIS A 62 -12.26 -6.45 2.29
N ASP A 63 -11.82 -7.24 3.27
CA ASP A 63 -11.85 -8.70 3.20
C ASP A 63 -13.16 -9.34 3.72
N GLY A 64 -14.19 -8.52 4.00
CA GLY A 64 -15.43 -8.93 4.65
C GLY A 64 -15.40 -8.88 6.17
N HIS A 65 -14.24 -8.65 6.79
CA HIS A 65 -14.08 -8.49 8.23
C HIS A 65 -13.36 -7.18 8.60
N ARG A 66 -12.32 -6.79 7.85
CA ARG A 66 -11.46 -5.63 8.07
C ARG A 66 -11.07 -4.97 6.75
N GLY A 67 -10.92 -3.66 6.80
CA GLY A 67 -10.19 -2.92 5.77
C GLY A 67 -8.70 -3.21 5.86
N ALA A 68 -8.00 -3.04 4.75
CA ALA A 68 -6.55 -3.11 4.68
C ALA A 68 -5.97 -1.94 3.88
N LEU A 69 -4.81 -1.43 4.30
CA LEU A 69 -4.07 -0.38 3.58
C LEU A 69 -2.68 -0.89 3.18
N TYR A 70 -2.37 -0.77 1.90
CA TYR A 70 -1.10 -1.16 1.28
C TYR A 70 -0.56 -0.03 0.41
N TYR A 71 0.73 -0.10 0.07
CA TYR A 71 1.35 0.76 -0.95
C TYR A 71 1.09 2.28 -0.80
N LEU A 72 0.95 2.81 0.43
CA LEU A 72 0.85 4.26 0.65
C LEU A 72 2.19 4.92 0.32
N GLY A 73 2.22 5.69 -0.77
CA GLY A 73 3.38 6.43 -1.24
C GLY A 73 3.04 7.85 -1.65
N VAL A 74 3.90 8.80 -1.29
CA VAL A 74 3.83 10.21 -1.73
C VAL A 74 5.16 10.55 -2.37
N ASP A 75 5.10 11.17 -3.56
CA ASP A 75 6.28 11.60 -4.32
C ASP A 75 7.20 12.39 -3.37
N PRO A 76 8.50 12.03 -3.25
CA PRO A 76 9.41 12.68 -2.32
C PRO A 76 9.43 14.21 -2.41
N ARG A 77 9.17 14.76 -3.60
CA ARG A 77 9.14 16.21 -3.85
C ARG A 77 7.87 16.92 -3.36
N CYS A 78 6.83 16.17 -3.00
CA CYS A 78 5.52 16.67 -2.57
C CYS A 78 5.17 16.24 -1.13
N ARG A 79 6.16 15.79 -0.35
CA ARG A 79 5.94 15.35 1.03
C ARG A 79 5.74 16.55 1.96
N ARG A 80 5.10 16.27 3.11
CA ARG A 80 4.79 17.24 4.18
C ARG A 80 3.70 18.27 3.85
N ASP A 81 3.00 18.09 2.73
CA ASP A 81 1.85 18.91 2.31
C ASP A 81 0.49 18.24 2.59
N GLY A 82 0.43 17.33 3.56
CA GLY A 82 -0.83 16.65 3.95
C GLY A 82 -1.34 15.55 3.00
N ILE A 83 -0.68 15.32 1.86
CA ILE A 83 -1.10 14.33 0.84
C ILE A 83 -1.26 12.92 1.43
N GLY A 84 -0.30 12.47 2.23
CA GLY A 84 -0.35 11.13 2.85
C GLY A 84 -1.54 10.97 3.80
N ARG A 85 -1.84 12.00 4.60
CA ARG A 85 -3.02 12.03 5.49
C ARG A 85 -4.31 11.95 4.66
N ALA A 86 -4.43 12.75 3.61
CA ALA A 86 -5.61 12.77 2.77
C ALA A 86 -5.85 11.42 2.06
N LEU A 87 -4.78 10.72 1.64
CA LEU A 87 -4.89 9.37 1.08
C LEU A 87 -5.35 8.34 2.12
N VAL A 88 -4.86 8.42 3.36
CA VAL A 88 -5.32 7.55 4.46
C VAL A 88 -6.79 7.79 4.75
N GLU A 89 -7.21 9.05 4.89
CA GLU A 89 -8.62 9.40 5.14
C GLU A 89 -9.53 8.92 4.00
N ALA A 90 -9.07 9.02 2.74
CA ALA A 90 -9.80 8.49 1.59
C ALA A 90 -9.91 6.96 1.63
N ALA A 91 -8.84 6.25 2.01
CA ALA A 91 -8.86 4.79 2.17
C ALA A 91 -9.78 4.34 3.30
N GLU A 92 -9.77 5.07 4.43
CA GLU A 92 -10.70 4.84 5.55
C GLU A 92 -12.15 5.05 5.12
N ALA A 93 -12.45 6.14 4.40
CA ALA A 93 -13.78 6.42 3.89
C ALA A 93 -14.26 5.35 2.90
N TRP A 94 -13.38 4.90 2.00
CA TRP A 94 -13.66 3.83 1.05
C TRP A 94 -13.93 2.49 1.74
N CYS A 95 -13.18 2.16 2.80
CA CYS A 95 -13.43 0.96 3.60
C CYS A 95 -14.75 1.09 4.39
N ARG A 96 -14.99 2.25 5.00
CA ARG A 96 -16.20 2.52 5.80
C ARG A 96 -17.47 2.43 4.96
N SER A 97 -17.46 2.95 3.73
CA SER A 97 -18.61 2.85 2.82
C SER A 97 -18.95 1.42 2.42
N ARG A 98 -18.01 0.48 2.58
CA ARG A 98 -18.17 -0.96 2.37
C ARG A 98 -18.42 -1.75 3.66
N GLY A 99 -18.72 -1.05 4.76
CA GLY A 99 -19.09 -1.67 6.02
C GLY A 99 -17.92 -2.20 6.85
N ALA A 100 -16.67 -1.90 6.49
CA ALA A 100 -15.53 -2.32 7.28
C ALA A 100 -15.54 -1.61 8.65
N PRO A 101 -15.56 -2.34 9.79
CA PRO A 101 -15.61 -1.75 11.12
C PRO A 101 -14.24 -1.22 11.59
N LYS A 102 -13.15 -1.65 10.94
CA LYS A 102 -11.77 -1.31 11.27
C LYS A 102 -10.87 -1.52 10.05
N ILE A 103 -9.81 -0.72 9.91
CA ILE A 103 -8.74 -0.89 8.92
C ILE A 103 -7.44 -1.34 9.60
N ASN A 104 -6.68 -2.21 8.95
CA ASN A 104 -5.38 -2.71 9.40
C ASN A 104 -4.29 -2.39 8.37
N LEU A 105 -3.04 -2.30 8.84
CA LEU A 105 -1.86 -2.16 7.99
C LEU A 105 -0.65 -2.72 8.72
N LEU A 106 0.41 -3.00 7.96
CA LEU A 106 1.66 -3.52 8.50
C LEU A 106 2.77 -2.50 8.24
N VAL A 107 3.44 -2.09 9.32
CA VAL A 107 4.66 -1.28 9.27
C VAL A 107 5.85 -2.16 9.65
N ARG A 108 6.98 -2.00 8.95
CA ARG A 108 8.24 -2.65 9.34
C ARG A 108 8.69 -2.09 10.70
N SER A 109 9.09 -2.96 11.62
CA SER A 109 9.50 -2.62 12.99
C SER A 109 10.59 -1.54 13.04
N GLU A 110 11.46 -1.50 12.04
CA GLU A 110 12.59 -0.59 11.97
C GLU A 110 12.19 0.81 11.46
N ASN A 111 11.00 0.95 10.85
CA ASN A 111 10.56 2.19 10.23
C ASN A 111 9.81 3.10 11.22
N GLN A 112 10.56 3.65 12.17
CA GLN A 112 10.05 4.53 13.23
C GLN A 112 9.32 5.77 12.68
N ALA A 113 9.76 6.30 11.54
CA ALA A 113 9.10 7.44 10.90
C ALA A 113 7.68 7.10 10.41
N VAL A 114 7.49 5.93 9.82
CA VAL A 114 6.15 5.48 9.36
C VAL A 114 5.27 5.08 10.55
N LEU A 115 5.84 4.48 11.59
CA LEU A 115 5.10 4.23 12.83
C LEU A 115 4.58 5.54 13.43
N ALA A 116 5.45 6.55 13.60
CA ALA A 116 5.07 7.86 14.14
C ALA A 116 3.99 8.54 13.27
N PHE A 117 4.08 8.43 11.95
CA PHE A 117 3.05 8.94 11.03
C PHE A 117 1.68 8.33 11.33
N TYR A 118 1.55 7.01 11.38
CA TYR A 118 0.27 6.36 11.64
C TYR A 118 -0.23 6.57 13.07
N THR A 119 0.65 6.58 14.07
CA THR A 119 0.29 6.93 15.45
C THR A 119 -0.31 8.33 15.52
N ALA A 120 0.25 9.31 14.80
CA ALA A 120 -0.30 10.67 14.71
C ALA A 120 -1.64 10.75 13.96
N LEU A 121 -2.02 9.71 13.23
CA LEU A 121 -3.35 9.54 12.63
C LEU A 121 -4.32 8.77 13.54
N GLY A 122 -3.88 8.33 14.73
CA GLY A 122 -4.71 7.60 15.68
C GLY A 122 -4.70 6.08 15.52
N TYR A 123 -3.81 5.52 14.68
CA TYR A 123 -3.63 4.08 14.60
C TYR A 123 -2.96 3.55 15.87
N LEU A 124 -3.41 2.39 16.34
CA LEU A 124 -2.92 1.73 17.54
C LEU A 124 -2.28 0.37 17.18
N PRO A 125 -1.20 -0.03 17.85
CA PRO A 125 -0.68 -1.39 17.74
C PRO A 125 -1.72 -2.40 18.24
N THR A 126 -1.67 -3.63 17.72
CA THR A 126 -2.63 -4.70 18.02
C THR A 126 -2.10 -5.74 19.00
N ASP A 127 -0.93 -5.52 19.60
CA ASP A 127 -0.21 -6.47 20.48
C ASP A 127 -0.20 -7.92 19.92
N SER A 128 -0.02 -8.04 18.61
CA SER A 128 -0.11 -9.30 17.86
C SER A 128 1.06 -9.44 16.88
N ILE A 129 1.45 -10.68 16.58
CA ILE A 129 2.49 -10.98 15.58
C ILE A 129 1.83 -11.20 14.21
N SER A 130 2.31 -10.50 13.19
CA SER A 130 1.90 -10.73 11.81
C SER A 130 2.63 -11.94 11.22
N LEU A 131 1.89 -12.99 10.89
CA LEU A 131 2.39 -14.18 10.20
C LEU A 131 1.77 -14.24 8.80
N TYR A 132 2.48 -14.83 7.85
CA TYR A 132 1.98 -15.06 6.49
C TYR A 132 2.45 -16.41 5.97
N ARG A 133 1.70 -16.96 5.00
CA ARG A 133 2.08 -18.13 4.23
C ARG A 133 1.64 -17.94 2.79
N THR A 134 2.55 -18.15 1.86
CA THR A 134 2.24 -18.16 0.43
C THR A 134 1.59 -19.49 0.07
N LEU A 135 0.37 -19.43 -0.46
CA LEU A 135 -0.48 -20.61 -0.67
C LEU A 135 -0.10 -21.40 -1.92
N ASP A 136 0.27 -20.71 -3.00
CA ASP A 136 0.79 -21.31 -4.22
C ASP A 136 2.22 -21.84 -3.96
N PRO A 137 2.48 -23.16 -4.10
CA PRO A 137 3.80 -23.74 -3.85
C PRO A 137 4.92 -23.19 -4.75
N GLU A 138 4.64 -22.91 -6.02
CA GLU A 138 5.63 -22.39 -6.96
C GLU A 138 5.97 -20.94 -6.62
N ARG A 139 4.94 -20.13 -6.34
CA ARG A 139 5.13 -18.77 -5.83
C ARG A 139 5.94 -18.78 -4.53
N ALA A 140 5.62 -19.69 -3.61
CA ALA A 140 6.32 -19.81 -2.34
C ALA A 140 7.80 -20.17 -2.52
N ALA A 141 8.13 -21.03 -3.48
CA ALA A 141 9.52 -21.38 -3.81
C ALA A 141 10.29 -20.18 -4.37
N ARG A 142 9.70 -19.46 -5.33
CA ARG A 142 10.27 -18.25 -5.93
C ARG A 142 10.53 -17.16 -4.89
N GLU A 143 9.51 -16.85 -4.09
CA GLU A 143 9.59 -15.82 -3.05
C GLU A 143 10.69 -16.11 -2.02
N ARG A 144 10.87 -17.38 -1.61
CA ARG A 144 11.96 -17.78 -0.72
C ARG A 144 13.33 -17.53 -1.34
N ALA A 145 13.52 -17.89 -2.62
CA ALA A 145 14.77 -17.68 -3.33
C ALA A 145 15.11 -16.19 -3.47
N GLU A 146 14.15 -15.36 -3.86
CA GLU A 146 14.32 -13.92 -4.02
C GLU A 146 14.64 -13.22 -2.68
N LYS A 147 13.97 -13.62 -1.59
CA LYS A 147 14.27 -13.10 -0.25
C LYS A 147 15.67 -13.48 0.22
N ALA A 148 16.10 -14.72 -0.02
CA ALA A 148 17.45 -15.17 0.33
C ALA A 148 18.53 -14.38 -0.45
N ALA A 149 18.35 -14.23 -1.77
CA ALA A 149 19.26 -13.44 -2.61
C ALA A 149 19.31 -11.96 -2.19
N TRP A 150 18.16 -11.36 -1.89
CA TRP A 150 18.07 -9.97 -1.44
C TRP A 150 18.76 -9.72 -0.08
N ALA A 151 18.65 -10.67 0.85
CA ALA A 151 19.33 -10.60 2.14
C ALA A 151 20.85 -10.72 1.96
N ALA A 152 21.31 -11.66 1.12
CA ALA A 152 22.74 -11.84 0.83
C ALA A 152 23.37 -10.61 0.16
N ALA A 153 22.63 -9.91 -0.71
CA ALA A 153 23.11 -8.68 -1.36
C ALA A 153 23.19 -7.46 -0.43
N ARG A 154 22.71 -7.55 0.81
CA ARG A 154 22.64 -6.44 1.78
C ARG A 154 23.47 -6.68 3.05
N GLY A 155 24.02 -7.87 3.24
CA GLY A 155 24.99 -8.20 4.29
C GLY A 155 26.41 -8.05 3.79
#